data_AF-A0AAW5EKY6-F1
#
_entry.id   AF-A0AAW5EKY6-F1
#
_cell.length_a   1.000
_cell.length_b   1.000
_cell.length_c   1.000
_cell.angle_alpha   90.00
_cell.angle_beta   90.00
_cell.angle_gamma   90.00
#
_symmetry.space_group_name_H-M   'P 1'
#
loop_
_entity.id
_entity.type
_entity.pdbx_description
1 polymer ?
#
loop_
_entity_poly.entity_id
_entity_poly.type
_entity_poly.pdbx_seq_one_letter_code
_entity_poly.pdbx_strand_id
1 'polypeptide(L)'
;GSSSTHLGLKLLKNLENKCELYCIITEGAKISFEAENKKNLEKICQEQFQNICFLNDNNLSASVASGSFSIEKTIIAPCSISSLAKIHAGLADTLLM
;
A
#
# COMPACT_ATOMS: atom_id res chain seq x y z
N GLY A 1 -0.76 -4.89 8.17
CA GLY A 1 0.17 -3.82 8.60
C GLY A 1 1.19 -4.39 9.55
N SER A 2 2.45 -4.04 9.37
CA SER A 2 3.59 -4.42 10.24
C SER A 2 4.28 -3.15 10.76
N SER A 3 5.12 -3.29 11.78
CA SER A 3 5.97 -2.21 12.27
C SER A 3 6.89 -1.66 11.19
N SER A 4 7.43 -0.45 11.38
CA SER A 4 8.36 0.21 10.44
C SER A 4 7.71 0.64 9.12
N THR A 5 6.54 1.25 9.22
CA THR A 5 5.81 1.92 8.13
C THR A 5 6.65 2.98 7.40
N HIS A 6 7.69 3.54 8.03
CA HIS A 6 8.68 4.41 7.39
C HIS A 6 9.37 3.78 6.17
N LEU A 7 9.55 2.44 6.15
CA LEU A 7 10.15 1.76 5.02
C LEU A 7 9.31 1.92 3.74
N GLY A 8 7.98 1.83 3.87
CA GLY A 8 7.05 2.07 2.78
C GLY A 8 7.16 3.50 2.25
N LEU A 9 7.20 4.50 3.14
CA LEU A 9 7.37 5.91 2.75
C LEU A 9 8.70 6.15 2.02
N LYS A 10 9.78 5.53 2.49
CA LYS A 10 11.10 5.62 1.84
C LYS A 10 11.08 4.96 0.46
N LEU A 11 10.38 3.84 0.31
CA LEU A 11 10.19 3.18 -0.99
C LEU A 11 9.45 4.11 -1.97
N LEU A 12 8.31 4.68 -1.56
CA LEU A 12 7.53 5.60 -2.38
C LEU A 12 8.38 6.78 -2.86
N LYS A 13 9.12 7.43 -1.94
CA LYS A 13 10.02 8.55 -2.28
C LYS A 13 11.09 8.20 -3.32
N ASN A 14 11.56 6.96 -3.36
CA ASN A 14 12.57 6.52 -4.32
C ASN A 14 12.00 6.10 -5.67
N LEU A 15 10.70 5.81 -5.74
CA LEU A 15 10.02 5.31 -6.94
C LEU A 15 9.13 6.36 -7.62
N GLU A 16 8.64 7.36 -6.88
CA GLU A 16 7.66 8.36 -7.36
C GLU A 16 8.00 9.00 -8.72
N ASN A 17 9.28 9.21 -9.00
CA ASN A 17 9.73 9.85 -10.24
C ASN A 17 10.38 8.86 -11.22
N LYS A 18 10.19 7.56 -11.04
CA LYS A 18 10.81 6.51 -11.86
C LYS A 18 9.81 5.66 -12.64
N CYS A 19 8.57 5.58 -12.17
CA CYS A 19 7.53 4.80 -12.79
C CYS A 19 6.16 5.31 -12.36
N GLU A 20 5.13 4.86 -13.08
CA GLU A 20 3.75 5.01 -12.62
C GLU A 20 3.54 4.16 -11.36
N LEU A 21 2.95 4.75 -10.32
CA LEU A 21 2.77 4.10 -9.03
C LEU A 21 1.32 4.12 -8.59
N TYR A 22 0.86 2.92 -8.24
CA TYR A 22 -0.40 2.69 -7.56
C TYR A 22 -0.09 2.22 -6.14
N CYS A 23 -0.56 2.97 -5.14
CA CYS A 23 -0.28 2.71 -3.73
C CYS A 23 -1.57 2.40 -2.96
N ILE A 24 -1.60 1.26 -2.29
CA ILE A 24 -2.68 0.86 -1.40
C ILE A 24 -2.15 0.90 0.03
N ILE A 25 -2.82 1.65 0.91
CA ILE A 25 -2.48 1.73 2.34
C ILE A 25 -3.55 0.98 3.13
N THR A 26 -3.20 -0.21 3.61
CA THR A 26 -4.11 -1.03 4.45
C THR A 26 -4.45 -0.33 5.77
N GLU A 27 -5.64 -0.59 6.32
CA GLU A 27 -6.04 -0.09 7.65
C GLU A 27 -5.02 -0.45 8.75
N GLY A 28 -4.51 -1.68 8.74
CA GLY A 28 -3.50 -2.10 9.70
C GLY A 28 -2.20 -1.28 9.63
N ALA A 29 -1.83 -0.77 8.45
CA ALA A 29 -0.68 0.12 8.30
C ALA A 29 -0.97 1.52 8.84
N LYS A 30 -2.18 2.05 8.64
CA LYS A 30 -2.61 3.34 9.21
C LYS A 30 -2.55 3.30 10.74
N ILE A 31 -3.15 2.26 11.34
CA ILE A 31 -3.16 2.06 12.79
C ILE A 31 -1.73 1.92 13.35
N SER A 32 -0.89 1.10 12.69
CA SER A 32 0.50 0.91 13.13
C SER A 32 1.30 2.22 13.08
N PHE A 33 1.17 2.99 11.99
CA PHE A 33 1.86 4.27 11.85
C PHE A 33 1.38 5.29 12.88
N GLU A 34 0.07 5.39 13.11
CA GLU A 34 -0.51 6.30 14.09
C GLU A 34 -0.05 5.96 15.51
N ALA A 35 -0.01 4.67 15.87
CA ALA A 35 0.50 4.23 17.17
C ALA A 35 1.99 4.60 17.37
N GLU A 36 2.82 4.46 16.33
CA GLU A 36 4.25 4.76 16.37
C GLU A 36 4.55 6.28 16.35
N ASN A 37 3.78 7.07 15.59
CA ASN A 37 4.14 8.44 15.23
C ASN A 37 3.13 9.50 15.70
N LYS A 38 1.95 9.09 16.19
CA LYS A 38 0.82 9.96 16.58
C LYS A 38 0.41 10.93 15.47
N LYS A 39 0.47 10.47 14.21
CA LYS A 39 0.14 11.26 13.01
C LYS A 39 -0.70 10.42 12.06
N ASN A 40 -1.47 11.08 11.20
CA ASN A 40 -2.26 10.44 10.16
C ASN A 40 -1.39 10.15 8.93
N LEU A 41 -1.24 8.87 8.58
CA LEU A 41 -0.40 8.41 7.48
C LEU A 41 -0.93 8.87 6.12
N GLU A 42 -2.24 8.80 5.87
CA GLU A 42 -2.84 9.17 4.58
C GLU A 42 -2.61 10.64 4.28
N LYS A 43 -2.81 11.50 5.28
CA LYS A 43 -2.57 12.94 5.16
C LYS A 43 -1.11 13.24 4.78
N ILE A 44 -0.16 12.58 5.46
CA ILE A 44 1.27 12.72 5.13
C ILE A 44 1.54 12.29 3.69
N CYS A 45 0.96 11.17 3.26
CA CYS A 45 1.13 10.67 1.90
C CYS A 45 0.59 11.65 0.86
N GLN A 46 -0.60 12.21 1.08
CA GLN A 46 -1.21 13.20 0.17
C GLN A 46 -0.42 14.53 0.12
N GLU A 47 0.18 14.94 1.23
CA GLU A 47 1.00 16.17 1.30
C GLU A 47 2.38 16.00 0.68
N GLN A 48 2.98 14.80 0.79
CA GLN A 48 4.36 14.54 0.38
C GLN A 48 4.52 13.98 -1.03
N PHE A 49 3.49 13.29 -1.56
CA PHE A 49 3.56 12.63 -2.85
C PHE A 49 2.46 13.17 -3.77
N GLN A 50 2.86 13.61 -4.96
CA GLN A 50 1.94 14.17 -5.97
C GLN A 50 1.82 13.27 -7.20
N ASN A 51 2.84 12.44 -7.49
CA ASN A 51 2.87 11.58 -8.69
C ASN A 51 2.50 10.12 -8.38
N ILE A 52 1.68 9.89 -7.34
CA ILE A 52 1.27 8.55 -6.90
C ILE A 52 -0.25 8.47 -6.86
N CYS A 53 -0.80 7.43 -7.47
CA CYS A 53 -2.22 7.12 -7.39
C CYS A 53 -2.50 6.32 -6.10
N PHE A 54 -3.08 6.97 -5.08
CA PHE A 54 -3.50 6.30 -3.87
C PHE A 54 -4.88 5.65 -4.06
N LEU A 55 -4.96 4.35 -3.79
CA LEU A 55 -6.17 3.54 -3.93
C LEU A 55 -6.67 3.07 -2.57
N ASN A 56 -7.99 2.99 -2.44
CA ASN A 56 -8.64 2.45 -1.25
C ASN A 56 -8.61 0.90 -1.31
N ASP A 57 -8.15 0.27 -0.23
CA ASP A 57 -8.06 -1.19 -0.09
C ASP A 57 -9.43 -1.89 -0.23
N ASN A 58 -10.54 -1.18 0.00
CA ASN A 58 -11.88 -1.74 -0.19
C ASN A 58 -12.44 -1.53 -1.61
N ASN A 59 -11.73 -0.82 -2.49
CA ASN A 59 -12.20 -0.54 -3.84
C ASN A 59 -11.80 -1.63 -4.83
N LEU A 60 -12.51 -2.76 -4.81
CA LEU A 60 -12.31 -3.90 -5.73
C LEU A 60 -12.59 -3.54 -7.20
N SER A 61 -13.23 -2.40 -7.47
CA SER A 61 -13.46 -1.90 -8.83
C SER A 61 -12.28 -1.11 -9.40
N ALA A 62 -11.20 -0.94 -8.63
CA ALA A 62 -10.00 -0.26 -9.11
C ALA A 62 -9.33 -1.05 -10.23
N SER A 63 -8.73 -0.35 -11.20
CA SER A 63 -8.12 -0.99 -12.38
C SER A 63 -7.10 -2.07 -12.01
N VAL A 64 -6.35 -1.87 -10.92
CA VAL A 64 -5.34 -2.83 -10.42
C VAL A 64 -5.91 -4.19 -9.98
N ALA A 65 -7.22 -4.30 -9.76
CA ALA A 65 -7.89 -5.57 -9.47
C ALA A 65 -8.07 -6.44 -10.73
N SER A 66 -8.03 -5.85 -11.92
CA SER A 66 -8.22 -6.59 -13.17
C SER A 66 -6.91 -7.18 -13.65
N GLY A 67 -6.89 -8.47 -13.97
CA GLY A 67 -5.74 -9.12 -14.62
C GLY A 67 -5.42 -8.58 -16.02
N SER A 68 -6.37 -7.87 -16.67
CA SER A 68 -6.11 -7.18 -17.93
C SER A 68 -5.33 -5.87 -17.75
N PHE A 69 -5.34 -5.33 -16.52
CA PHE A 69 -4.57 -4.15 -16.17
C PHE A 69 -3.14 -4.61 -15.88
N SER A 70 -2.22 -4.30 -16.79
CA SER A 70 -0.85 -4.82 -16.74
C SER A 70 -0.04 -4.13 -15.64
N ILE A 71 0.02 -4.75 -14.45
CA ILE A 71 1.00 -4.41 -13.41
C ILE A 71 2.26 -5.25 -13.64
N GLU A 72 3.39 -4.58 -13.88
CA GLU A 72 4.66 -5.26 -14.09
C GLU A 72 5.24 -5.86 -12.80
N LYS A 73 5.10 -5.12 -11.68
CA LYS A 73 5.75 -5.44 -10.40
C LYS A 73 4.87 -4.99 -9.23
N THR A 74 4.74 -5.87 -8.25
CA THR A 74 4.06 -5.59 -6.98
C THR A 74 5.05 -5.71 -5.83
N ILE A 75 5.09 -4.70 -4.96
CA ILE A 75 5.92 -4.70 -3.75
C ILE A 75 5.03 -4.46 -2.54
N ILE A 76 5.16 -5.31 -1.52
CA ILE A 76 4.43 -5.16 -0.25
C ILE A 76 5.44 -4.85 0.85
N ALA A 77 5.46 -3.59 1.32
CA ALA A 77 6.43 -3.13 2.31
C ALA A 77 5.85 -2.05 3.25
N PRO A 78 5.91 -2.25 4.59
CA PRO A 78 6.25 -3.50 5.27
C PRO A 78 5.12 -4.54 5.14
N CYS A 79 5.47 -5.83 5.02
CA CYS A 79 4.50 -6.91 4.92
C CYS A 79 4.29 -7.58 6.29
N SER A 80 3.05 -7.65 6.77
CA SER A 80 2.72 -8.42 7.97
C SER A 80 2.62 -9.91 7.69
N ILE A 81 2.88 -10.74 8.71
CA ILE A 81 2.72 -12.20 8.62
C ILE A 81 1.30 -12.58 8.19
N SER A 82 0.26 -11.85 8.65
CA SER A 82 -1.11 -12.12 8.22
C SER A 82 -1.34 -11.86 6.73
N SER A 83 -0.77 -10.77 6.20
CA SER A 83 -0.83 -10.44 4.77
C SER A 83 -0.12 -11.51 3.94
N LEU A 84 1.07 -11.92 4.37
CA LEU A 84 1.82 -12.99 3.72
C LEU A 84 1.04 -14.32 3.73
N ALA A 85 0.42 -14.66 4.85
CA ALA A 85 -0.40 -15.87 4.98
C ALA A 85 -1.65 -15.81 4.08
N LYS A 86 -2.32 -14.66 3.97
CA LYS A 86 -3.47 -14.46 3.07
C LYS A 86 -3.09 -14.63 1.61
N ILE A 87 -1.97 -14.04 1.19
CA ILE A 87 -1.43 -14.19 -0.17
C ILE A 87 -1.13 -15.66 -0.45
N HIS A 88 -0.46 -16.34 0.49
CA HIS A 88 -0.15 -17.76 0.35
C HIS A 88 -1.42 -18.62 0.20
N ALA A 89 -2.47 -18.29 0.96
CA ALA A 89 -3.75 -18.98 0.91
C ALA A 89 -4.65 -18.56 -0.28
N GLY A 90 -4.26 -17.55 -1.07
CA GLY A 90 -5.08 -17.01 -2.16
C GLY A 90 -6.37 -16.35 -1.67
N LEU A 91 -6.35 -15.77 -0.47
CA LEU A 91 -7.51 -15.11 0.12
C LEU A 91 -7.68 -13.72 -0.48
N ALA A 92 -8.39 -13.62 -1.61
CA ALA A 92 -8.63 -12.39 -2.35
C ALA A 92 -9.77 -11.53 -1.75
N ASP A 93 -9.63 -11.12 -0.49
CA ASP A 93 -10.70 -10.46 0.28
C ASP A 93 -10.64 -8.93 0.32
N THR A 94 -9.52 -8.32 -0.09
CA THR A 94 -9.35 -6.86 -0.25
C THR A 94 -8.62 -6.54 -1.54
N LEU A 95 -8.51 -5.27 -1.94
CA LEU A 95 -7.82 -4.89 -3.18
C LEU A 95 -6.33 -5.28 -3.16
N LEU A 96 -5.69 -5.27 -1.98
CA LEU A 96 -4.31 -5.73 -1.84
C LEU A 96 -4.17 -7.26 -1.86
N MET A 97 -5.20 -8.02 -1.47
CA MET A 97 -5.13 -9.47 -1.24
C MET A 97 -5.74 -10.29 -2.37
#